data_AF-A0A1Q7WIG7-F1
#
_entry.id   AF-A0A1Q7WIG7-F1
#
_cell.length_a   1.000
_cell.length_b   1.000
_cell.length_c   1.000
_cell.angle_alpha   90.00
_cell.angle_beta   90.00
_cell.angle_gamma   90.00
#
_symmetry.space_group_name_H-M   'P 1'
#
loop_
_entity.id
_entity.type
_entity.pdbx_description
1 polymer ?
#
loop_
_entity_poly.entity_id
_entity_poly.type
_entity_poly.pdbx_seq_one_letter_code
_entity_poly.pdbx_strand_id
1 'polypeptide(L)'
;MAGIRALLRTPAHPHPLKLRVDGKPVSARVVLIANNAYELRLFDLGARPNLTEGRLHLYSAGGLLPTDWDERVGQVFELDGPPALQAAIDGEPVELQLPLLCRLEPRALRVLVSPSG
;
A
#
# COMPACT_ATOMS: atom_id res chain seq x y z
N MET A 1 13.25 -0.55 -3.74
CA MET A 1 12.90 -1.65 -4.68
C MET A 1 11.76 -2.56 -4.18
N ALA A 2 11.00 -2.23 -3.12
CA ALA A 2 9.92 -3.10 -2.62
C ALA A 2 8.61 -3.02 -3.45
N GLY A 3 8.20 -1.83 -3.91
CA GLY A 3 6.89 -1.62 -4.55
C GLY A 3 6.67 -2.37 -5.87
N ILE A 4 7.72 -2.49 -6.71
CA ILE A 4 7.63 -3.20 -8.00
C ILE A 4 7.36 -4.71 -7.80
N ARG A 5 7.94 -5.33 -6.77
CA ARG A 5 7.79 -6.78 -6.54
C ARG A 5 6.39 -7.19 -6.12
N ALA A 6 5.69 -6.36 -5.35
CA ALA A 6 4.29 -6.60 -5.00
C ALA A 6 3.39 -6.57 -6.25
N LEU A 7 3.61 -5.59 -7.14
CA LEU A 7 2.89 -5.46 -8.41
C LEU A 7 3.11 -6.66 -9.35
N LEU A 8 4.34 -7.17 -9.39
CA LEU A 8 4.70 -8.32 -10.24
C LEU A 8 4.03 -9.64 -9.81
N ARG A 9 3.46 -9.71 -8.59
CA ARG A 9 2.70 -10.88 -8.11
C ARG A 9 1.19 -10.79 -8.37
N THR A 10 0.68 -9.67 -8.87
CA THR A 10 -0.72 -9.52 -9.29
C THR A 10 -1.23 -10.62 -10.25
N PRO A 11 -0.44 -11.15 -11.21
CA PRO A 11 -0.89 -12.26 -12.06
C PRO A 11 -1.14 -13.57 -11.30
N ALA A 12 -0.57 -13.72 -10.10
CA ALA A 12 -0.74 -14.90 -9.26
C ALA A 12 -2.03 -14.87 -8.41
N HIS A 13 -2.78 -13.76 -8.43
CA HIS A 13 -4.02 -13.59 -7.68
C HIS A 13 -5.22 -13.33 -8.61
N PRO A 14 -5.79 -14.40 -9.21
CA PRO A 14 -6.86 -14.26 -10.21
C PRO A 14 -8.19 -13.75 -9.62
N HIS A 15 -8.37 -13.83 -8.30
CA HIS A 15 -9.62 -13.48 -7.63
C HIS A 15 -9.53 -12.14 -6.89
N PRO A 16 -10.61 -11.33 -6.90
CA PRO A 16 -10.69 -10.12 -6.07
C PRO A 16 -10.54 -10.44 -4.58
N LEU A 17 -9.88 -9.55 -3.85
CA LEU A 17 -9.79 -9.56 -2.41
C LEU A 17 -11.17 -9.26 -1.81
N LYS A 18 -11.60 -10.09 -0.86
CA LYS A 18 -12.77 -9.80 -0.03
C LYS A 18 -12.37 -8.90 1.13
N LEU A 19 -11.98 -7.66 0.81
CA LEU A 19 -11.49 -6.68 1.78
C LEU A 19 -12.47 -5.50 1.91
N ARG A 20 -12.58 -4.96 3.12
CA ARG A 20 -13.19 -3.66 3.38
C ARG A 20 -12.12 -2.75 3.98
N VAL A 21 -12.15 -1.49 3.58
CA VAL A 21 -11.30 -0.42 4.09
C VAL A 21 -12.23 0.64 4.67
N ASP A 22 -12.08 0.91 5.96
CA ASP A 22 -12.93 1.82 6.73
C ASP A 22 -14.42 1.49 6.54
N GLY A 23 -14.74 0.20 6.66
CA GLY A 23 -16.10 -0.32 6.45
C GLY A 23 -16.59 -0.34 5.00
N LYS A 24 -15.86 0.23 4.03
CA LYS A 24 -16.26 0.25 2.61
C LYS A 24 -15.63 -0.92 1.85
N PRO A 25 -16.41 -1.73 1.10
CA PRO A 25 -15.84 -2.79 0.29
C PRO A 25 -14.86 -2.24 -0.74
N VAL A 26 -13.80 -2.99 -1.00
CA VAL A 26 -12.80 -2.67 -2.03
C VAL A 26 -12.83 -3.75 -3.09
N SER A 27 -13.12 -3.36 -4.33
CA SER A 27 -13.05 -4.26 -5.48
C SER A 27 -11.64 -4.20 -6.07
N ALA A 28 -10.71 -4.91 -5.46
CA ALA A 28 -9.31 -4.93 -5.91
C ALA A 28 -8.72 -6.33 -5.85
N ARG A 29 -7.72 -6.59 -6.69
CA ARG A 29 -6.84 -7.77 -6.62
C ARG A 29 -5.61 -7.52 -5.75
N VAL A 30 -5.20 -6.25 -5.66
CA VAL A 30 -4.08 -5.79 -4.84
C VAL A 30 -4.49 -4.52 -4.11
N VAL A 31 -4.14 -4.47 -2.82
CA VAL A 31 -4.21 -3.25 -2.00
C VAL A 31 -2.80 -2.98 -1.47
N LEU A 32 -2.33 -1.75 -1.65
CA LEU A 32 -1.04 -1.26 -1.15
C LEU A 32 -1.30 -0.15 -0.14
N ILE A 33 -0.74 -0.28 1.06
CA ILE A 33 -0.68 0.81 2.03
C ILE A 33 0.76 1.28 2.08
N ALA A 34 0.99 2.53 1.70
CA ALA A 34 2.29 3.15 1.61
C ALA A 34 2.42 4.28 2.64
N ASN A 35 3.62 4.40 3.20
CA ASN A 35 3.98 5.49 4.11
C ASN A 35 4.36 6.80 3.41
N ASN A 36 4.36 6.80 2.07
CA ASN A 36 4.68 7.95 1.23
C ASN A 36 3.80 7.91 -0.02
N ALA A 37 3.55 9.08 -0.62
CA ALA A 37 2.96 9.17 -1.94
C ALA A 37 3.87 8.48 -2.96
N TYR A 38 3.29 7.58 -3.75
CA TYR A 38 3.96 6.99 -4.90
C TYR A 38 3.37 7.60 -6.17
N GLU A 39 4.23 8.15 -7.03
CA GLU A 39 3.81 8.37 -8.42
C GLU A 39 3.64 7.01 -9.08
N LEU A 40 2.39 6.57 -9.25
CA LEU A 40 2.03 5.34 -9.95
C LEU A 40 2.23 5.47 -11.48
N ARG A 41 3.25 6.21 -11.93
CA ARG A 41 3.74 6.11 -13.30
C ARG A 41 4.45 4.77 -13.39
N LEU A 42 4.00 3.92 -14.32
CA LEU A 42 4.37 2.50 -14.56
C LEU A 42 5.88 2.13 -14.45
N PHE A 43 6.80 3.10 -14.36
CA PHE A 43 8.24 2.89 -14.31
C PHE A 43 9.01 3.80 -13.34
N ASP A 44 8.37 4.74 -12.63
CA ASP A 44 9.03 5.70 -11.71
C ASP A 44 8.65 5.48 -10.24
N LEU A 45 8.81 4.25 -9.76
CA LEU A 45 8.71 3.87 -8.33
C LEU A 45 9.93 4.34 -7.51
N GLY A 46 10.42 5.55 -7.77
CA GLY A 46 11.71 6.05 -7.28
C GLY A 46 11.72 7.50 -6.78
N ALA A 47 10.90 8.39 -7.33
CA ALA A 47 10.83 9.77 -6.85
C ALA A 47 9.97 9.82 -5.58
N ARG A 48 10.62 9.96 -4.42
CA ARG A 48 9.95 10.26 -3.15
C ARG A 48 10.02 11.78 -2.96
N PRO A 49 9.00 12.56 -3.36
CA PRO A 49 9.07 14.01 -3.21
C PRO A 49 9.08 14.44 -1.74
N ASN A 50 8.55 13.60 -0.82
CA ASN A 50 8.51 13.90 0.60
C ASN A 50 8.46 12.62 1.46
N LEU A 51 9.22 12.59 2.56
CA LEU A 51 9.22 11.53 3.59
C LEU A 51 8.49 11.92 4.88
N THR A 52 8.00 13.15 4.95
CA THR A 52 7.52 13.82 6.17
C THR A 52 6.10 14.35 6.05
N GLU A 53 5.40 13.96 4.99
CA GLU A 53 4.05 14.41 4.67
C GLU A 53 3.03 14.11 5.78
N GLY A 54 3.29 13.11 6.61
CA GLY A 54 2.42 12.79 7.74
C GLY A 54 1.13 12.10 7.32
N ARG A 55 1.13 11.40 6.17
CA ARG A 55 -0.01 10.68 5.61
C ARG A 55 0.39 9.28 5.11
N LEU A 56 -0.53 8.32 5.26
CA LEU A 56 -0.54 7.05 4.55
C LEU A 56 -1.33 7.20 3.26
N HIS A 57 -0.88 6.50 2.23
CA HIS A 57 -1.56 6.37 0.95
C HIS A 57 -2.02 4.93 0.80
N LEU A 58 -3.31 4.73 0.58
CA LEU A 58 -3.88 3.44 0.25
C LEU A 58 -4.25 3.44 -1.23
N TYR A 59 -3.69 2.49 -1.94
CA TYR A 59 -3.97 2.27 -3.34
C TYR A 59 -4.66 0.92 -3.53
N SER A 60 -5.72 0.90 -4.31
CA SER A 60 -6.46 -0.33 -4.59
C SER A 60 -6.68 -0.48 -6.09
N ALA A 61 -6.31 -1.65 -6.63
CA ALA A 61 -6.34 -1.90 -8.06
C ALA A 61 -7.05 -3.20 -8.43
N GLY A 62 -8.00 -3.12 -9.36
CA GLY A 62 -8.65 -4.27 -9.99
C GLY A 62 -7.82 -4.91 -11.11
N GLY A 63 -6.82 -4.19 -11.64
CA GLY A 63 -5.99 -4.58 -12.77
C GLY A 63 -4.56 -4.02 -12.69
N LEU A 64 -3.73 -4.36 -13.69
CA LEU A 64 -2.30 -3.95 -13.76
C LEU A 64 -2.10 -2.56 -14.39
N LEU A 65 -3.14 -1.97 -14.99
CA LEU A 65 -3.06 -0.66 -15.63
C LEU A 65 -3.23 0.46 -14.58
N PRO A 66 -2.40 1.53 -14.59
CA PRO A 66 -2.49 2.63 -13.63
C PRO A 66 -3.84 3.35 -13.60
N THR A 67 -4.61 3.28 -14.67
CA THR A 67 -5.95 3.88 -14.77
C THR A 67 -6.98 3.19 -13.87
N ASP A 68 -6.69 1.98 -13.39
CA ASP A 68 -7.62 1.18 -12.59
C ASP A 68 -7.29 1.26 -11.08
N TRP A 69 -6.56 2.30 -10.68
CA TRP A 69 -6.08 2.50 -9.31
C TRP A 69 -6.88 3.60 -8.63
N ASP A 70 -7.61 3.22 -7.57
CA ASP A 70 -8.20 4.18 -6.65
C ASP A 70 -7.20 4.52 -5.54
N GLU A 71 -7.05 5.81 -5.23
CA GLU A 71 -6.23 6.30 -4.11
C GLU A 71 -7.11 6.83 -2.98
N ARG A 72 -6.73 6.50 -1.75
CA ARG A 72 -7.23 7.11 -0.51
C ARG A 72 -6.06 7.59 0.33
N VAL A 73 -6.21 8.71 1.00
CA VAL A 73 -5.16 9.29 1.85
C VAL A 73 -5.71 9.49 3.25
N GLY A 74 -4.94 9.08 4.26
CA GLY A 74 -5.35 9.15 5.65
C GLY A 74 -4.18 8.91 6.60
N GLN A 75 -4.41 9.01 7.91
CA GLN A 75 -3.38 8.65 8.92
C GLN A 75 -3.63 7.27 9.51
N VAL A 76 -4.84 6.76 9.34
CA VAL A 76 -5.33 5.50 9.88
C VAL A 76 -6.19 4.86 8.81
N PHE A 77 -6.04 3.55 8.65
CA PHE A 77 -6.94 2.71 7.85
C PHE A 77 -7.30 1.46 8.65
N GLU A 78 -8.59 1.16 8.70
CA GLU A 78 -9.10 -0.10 9.24
C GLU A 78 -9.32 -1.08 8.11
N LEU A 79 -8.73 -2.26 8.22
CA LEU A 79 -8.92 -3.34 7.25
C LEU A 79 -9.73 -4.46 7.89
N ASP A 80 -10.82 -4.84 7.23
CA ASP A 80 -11.62 -6.02 7.54
C ASP A 80 -11.62 -6.99 6.35
N GLY A 81 -11.72 -8.29 6.63
CA GLY A 81 -11.75 -9.28 5.56
C GLY A 81 -11.65 -10.72 6.08
N PRO A 82 -11.07 -11.65 5.30
CA PRO A 82 -10.87 -13.03 5.75
C PRO A 82 -9.98 -13.08 7.00
N PRO A 83 -10.10 -14.11 7.85
CA PRO A 83 -9.36 -14.17 9.12
C PRO A 83 -7.84 -14.11 8.94
N ALA A 84 -7.33 -14.65 7.82
CA ALA A 84 -5.93 -14.59 7.45
C ALA A 84 -5.79 -14.02 6.03
N LEU A 85 -4.84 -13.10 5.86
CA LEU A 85 -4.51 -12.47 4.59
C LEU A 85 -3.01 -12.56 4.32
N GLN A 86 -2.65 -13.13 3.17
CA GLN A 86 -1.28 -13.14 2.70
C GLN A 86 -0.89 -11.75 2.19
N ALA A 87 0.21 -11.21 2.70
CA ALA A 87 0.68 -9.87 2.41
C ALA A 87 2.21 -9.83 2.31
N ALA A 88 2.74 -8.65 2.02
CA ALA A 88 4.16 -8.38 2.19
C ALA A 88 4.34 -7.00 2.84
N ILE A 89 5.23 -6.91 3.83
CA ILE A 89 5.62 -5.65 4.47
C ILE A 89 7.06 -5.39 4.07
N ASP A 90 7.32 -4.23 3.47
CA ASP A 90 8.65 -3.85 2.93
C ASP A 90 9.30 -4.90 1.99
N GLY A 91 8.48 -5.76 1.39
CA GLY A 91 8.89 -6.82 0.46
C GLY A 91 9.07 -8.19 1.11
N GLU A 92 9.01 -8.28 2.43
CA GLU A 92 9.06 -9.55 3.16
C GLU A 92 7.64 -10.15 3.29
N PRO A 93 7.44 -11.44 2.93
CA PRO A 93 6.13 -12.08 2.98
C PRO A 93 5.66 -12.29 4.43
N VAL A 94 4.39 -12.02 4.70
CA VAL A 94 3.78 -12.14 6.03
C VAL A 94 2.32 -12.60 5.90
N GLU A 95 1.82 -13.33 6.88
CA GLU A 95 0.38 -13.56 7.05
C GLU A 95 -0.18 -12.59 8.10
N LEU A 96 -1.16 -11.79 7.71
CA LEU A 96 -1.83 -10.83 8.58
C LEU A 96 -3.16 -11.40 9.08
N GLN A 97 -3.44 -11.21 10.37
CA GLN A 97 -4.74 -11.52 10.96
C GLN A 97 -5.65 -10.29 10.84
N LEU A 98 -6.91 -10.49 10.46
CA LEU A 98 -7.91 -9.41 10.34
C LEU A 98 -8.99 -9.54 11.45
N PRO A 99 -9.56 -8.42 11.93
CA PRO A 99 -9.33 -7.05 11.47
C PRO A 99 -7.97 -6.50 11.91
N LEU A 100 -7.42 -5.55 11.14
CA LEU A 100 -6.17 -4.88 11.51
C LEU A 100 -6.27 -3.37 11.31
N LEU A 101 -5.52 -2.66 12.15
CA LEU A 101 -5.40 -1.21 12.12
C LEU A 101 -4.03 -0.82 11.58
N CYS A 102 -3.99 -0.16 10.43
CA CYS A 102 -2.79 0.50 9.94
C CYS A 102 -2.80 1.95 10.43
N ARG A 103 -1.80 2.34 11.22
CA ARG A 103 -1.67 3.70 11.74
C ARG A 103 -0.30 4.28 11.43
N LEU A 104 -0.27 5.53 11.00
CA LEU A 104 0.95 6.30 10.88
C LEU A 104 1.47 6.72 12.26
N GLU A 105 2.77 6.63 12.45
CA GLU A 105 3.48 7.24 13.58
C GLU A 105 4.34 8.41 13.06
N PRO A 106 3.85 9.66 13.09
CA PRO A 106 4.58 10.78 12.54
C PRO A 106 5.91 10.98 13.26
N ARG A 107 7.00 11.09 12.48
CA ARG A 107 8.36 11.38 13.00
C ARG A 107 8.88 10.35 14.02
N ALA A 108 8.38 9.11 13.98
CA ALA A 108 8.85 8.05 14.87
C ALA A 108 10.30 7.63 14.62
N LEU A 109 10.83 7.89 13.42
CA LEU A 109 12.20 7.61 13.04
C LEU A 109 12.89 8.85 12.49
N ARG A 110 14.16 9.04 12.88
CA ARG A 110 15.06 10.02 12.26
C ARG A 110 16.04 9.27 11.39
N VAL A 111 16.15 9.68 10.13
CA VAL A 111 17.01 9.03 9.14
C VAL A 111 17.99 10.06 8.58
N LEU A 112 19.24 9.67 8.39
CA LEU A 112 20.22 10.48 7.67
C LEU A 112 19.91 10.38 6.17
N VAL A 113 19.70 11.53 5.54
CA VAL A 113 19.47 11.64 4.09
C VAL A 113 20.67 12.32 3.44
N SER A 114 20.94 11.96 2.18
CA SER A 114 21.96 12.66 1.39
C SER A 114 21.54 14.13 1.22
N PRO A 115 22.48 15.10 1.24
CA PRO A 115 22.16 16.51 1.02
C PRO A 115 21.54 16.81 -0.35
N SER A 116 21.71 15.91 -1.31
CA SER A 116 21.26 16.05 -2.70
C SER A 116 19.85 15.47 -2.91
N GLY A 117 18.86 15.99 -2.18
CA GLY A 117 17.45 15.72 -2.45
C GLY A 117 16.97 16.41 -3.72
#